data_AF-A0AAU5BAN2-F1
#
_entry.id   AF-A0AAU5BAN2-F1
#
_cell.length_a   1.000
_cell.length_b   1.000
_cell.length_c   1.000
_cell.angle_alpha   90.00
_cell.angle_beta   90.00
_cell.angle_gamma   90.00
#
_symmetry.space_group_name_H-M   'P 1'
#
loop_
_entity.id
_entity.type
_entity.pdbx_description
1 polymer ?
#
loop_
_entity_poly.entity_id
_entity_poly.type
_entity_poly.pdbx_seq_one_letter_code
_entity_poly.pdbx_strand_id
1 'polypeptide(L)'
;MHMHPRARRVTALAGAALLTAVALAGCDGSAKPAATGGADKAGESAGSPATSASAGAAPTGLPASLTSQKADWRKCGAPEGGGSTPDSHWRCATVQVPLDYRKPDGETIGIALIKRQATDRGSRIGSLLFNFGGPGGSGVSILPQAATEYSTLNTRYDLVGFDPRGVAGSEGVSCRSDGETEAALKRVDMTPDTPAEEAAFLKDGADMGAGCEKGSGKVLPFLTTTNTARDMDLIRQVLGDRKLYYFGMSYGTELGGTYAHLFPGNVGRVVLDAVVDPTADAVGHARNQATGFQRALENYLTSRGEDPEAGTARIARLLAKLDKSPLPTDSGRVLSESLAITGIVTPLYSESNWPALTQALDEAENNGTGTTLLALADSYNGRDENGHYDPQAQSQRAISCADSSRRPTGDEAAALLPEFRKLSPVFGPFLAWDTAGWCANWPVGGEHDTPEASAPGAAPILVIGTTGDPATPYEGARRMATELGKGVGVLLTNKGEGHGSYGNGTCVTTKTDSYFLDGKVPADGSTCSS
;
A
#
# COMPACT_ATOMS: atom_id res chain seq x y z
N MET A 1 -32.86 41.43 28.11
CA MET A 1 -31.41 41.59 28.28
C MET A 1 -30.92 40.35 29.02
N HIS A 2 -30.18 39.45 28.35
CA HIS A 2 -29.28 38.38 28.86
C HIS A 2 -29.00 37.47 27.65
N MET A 3 -27.75 37.38 27.22
CA MET A 3 -27.34 36.65 26.01
C MET A 3 -26.74 35.29 26.39
N HIS A 4 -27.19 34.21 25.75
CA HIS A 4 -26.48 32.94 25.81
C HIS A 4 -25.33 32.92 24.78
N PRO A 5 -24.10 32.53 25.16
CA PRO A 5 -23.02 32.36 24.21
C PRO A 5 -23.20 31.08 23.39
N ARG A 6 -23.14 31.18 22.06
CA ARG A 6 -23.05 30.02 21.17
C ARG A 6 -21.63 29.48 21.19
N ALA A 7 -21.44 28.25 21.65
CA ALA A 7 -20.19 27.52 21.44
C ALA A 7 -20.00 27.27 19.93
N ARG A 8 -18.88 27.73 19.37
CA ARG A 8 -18.47 27.40 18.00
C ARG A 8 -17.83 26.02 18.00
N ARG A 9 -18.41 25.07 17.27
CA ARG A 9 -17.73 23.81 16.94
C ARG A 9 -16.54 24.13 16.03
N VAL A 10 -15.36 23.61 16.37
CA VAL A 10 -14.17 23.68 15.51
C VAL A 10 -14.09 22.37 14.75
N THR A 11 -14.36 22.42 13.44
CA THR A 11 -14.06 21.32 12.52
C THR A 11 -12.55 21.31 12.24
N ALA A 12 -11.85 20.30 12.76
CA ALA A 12 -10.43 20.12 12.51
C ALA A 12 -10.21 19.49 11.12
N LEU A 13 -9.86 20.33 10.14
CA LEU A 13 -9.30 19.89 8.86
C LEU A 13 -7.78 19.79 9.04
N ALA A 14 -7.25 18.56 9.09
CA ALA A 14 -5.82 18.31 9.11
C ALA A 14 -5.24 18.46 7.69
N GLY A 15 -4.92 19.69 7.30
CA GLY A 15 -4.21 19.99 6.05
C GLY A 15 -2.69 19.97 6.24
N ALA A 16 -1.97 19.36 5.30
CA ALA A 16 -0.49 19.33 5.28
C ALA A 16 0.12 20.75 5.19
N ALA A 17 1.30 20.93 5.79
CA ALA A 17 2.05 22.19 5.76
C ALA A 17 3.54 21.96 5.46
N LEU A 18 4.02 22.57 4.36
CA LEU A 18 5.43 22.62 3.96
C LEU A 18 6.22 23.64 4.82
N LEU A 19 7.58 23.65 4.73
CA LEU A 19 8.37 24.78 4.15
C LEU A 19 9.91 24.67 4.29
N THR A 20 10.59 24.65 3.13
CA THR A 20 11.87 25.30 2.71
C THR A 20 12.86 25.97 3.71
N ALA A 21 14.18 25.65 3.57
CA ALA A 21 15.31 26.56 3.17
C ALA A 21 16.72 25.96 3.49
N VAL A 22 17.57 25.54 2.53
CA VAL A 22 18.58 26.29 1.71
C VAL A 22 20.01 26.42 2.33
N ALA A 23 21.03 26.09 1.50
CA ALA A 23 22.49 26.41 1.58
C ALA A 23 23.39 25.61 2.57
N LEU A 24 24.68 25.30 2.31
CA LEU A 24 25.58 25.47 1.14
C LEU A 24 26.88 24.60 1.24
N ALA A 25 27.37 24.10 0.09
CA ALA A 25 28.79 23.91 -0.33
C ALA A 25 29.81 22.97 0.38
N GLY A 26 30.71 22.38 -0.44
CA GLY A 26 31.98 21.71 -0.09
C GLY A 26 32.04 20.24 -0.53
N CYS A 27 32.63 19.83 -1.67
CA CYS A 27 34.08 19.76 -2.00
C CYS A 27 34.90 19.02 -0.91
N ASP A 28 35.79 18.06 -1.20
CA ASP A 28 36.27 17.48 -2.46
C ASP A 28 36.98 16.12 -2.13
N GLY A 29 37.59 15.41 -3.09
CA GLY A 29 38.63 14.41 -2.73
C GLY A 29 38.65 13.04 -3.41
N SER A 30 38.99 13.03 -4.69
CA SER A 30 39.48 11.88 -5.48
C SER A 30 40.50 10.96 -4.78
N ALA A 31 40.43 9.63 -5.02
CA ALA A 31 41.53 8.82 -5.60
C ALA A 31 41.24 7.29 -5.73
N LYS A 32 41.26 6.78 -6.97
CA LYS A 32 41.68 5.40 -7.38
C LYS A 32 43.18 5.47 -7.80
N PRO A 33 43.90 4.40 -8.22
CA PRO A 33 43.56 2.98 -8.48
C PRO A 33 44.37 2.04 -7.53
N ALA A 34 44.79 0.78 -7.77
CA ALA A 34 44.75 -0.18 -8.90
C ALA A 34 44.74 -1.65 -8.35
N ALA A 35 43.98 -2.58 -8.92
CA ALA A 35 44.35 -3.53 -9.99
C ALA A 35 45.35 -4.66 -9.63
N THR A 36 44.84 -5.90 -9.57
CA THR A 36 45.41 -7.21 -9.97
C THR A 36 44.31 -8.25 -9.66
N GLY A 37 44.09 -9.33 -10.38
CA GLY A 37 44.81 -9.90 -11.51
C GLY A 37 44.97 -11.41 -11.30
N GLY A 38 44.07 -12.22 -11.87
CA GLY A 38 44.10 -13.68 -11.71
C GLY A 38 42.79 -14.32 -12.18
N ALA A 39 42.85 -15.15 -13.21
CA ALA A 39 41.73 -15.92 -13.73
C ALA A 39 42.05 -17.41 -13.59
N ASP A 40 41.03 -18.25 -13.42
CA ASP A 40 41.11 -19.65 -13.83
C ASP A 40 39.72 -20.19 -14.22
N LYS A 41 39.71 -21.07 -15.21
CA LYS A 41 38.59 -21.96 -15.60
C LYS A 41 38.92 -23.37 -15.06
N ALA A 42 38.10 -24.43 -15.12
CA ALA A 42 36.78 -24.71 -15.67
C ALA A 42 36.19 -25.90 -14.87
N GLY A 43 34.93 -26.29 -15.11
CA GLY A 43 34.40 -27.54 -14.56
C GLY A 43 32.93 -27.82 -14.91
N GLU A 44 32.68 -28.40 -16.09
CA GLU A 44 31.35 -28.90 -16.46
C GLU A 44 31.09 -30.29 -15.84
N SER A 45 29.84 -30.59 -15.49
CA SER A 45 29.34 -31.96 -15.42
C SER A 45 27.88 -31.99 -15.89
N ALA A 46 27.55 -32.91 -16.78
CA ALA A 46 26.22 -33.04 -17.38
C ALA A 46 25.44 -34.24 -16.80
N GLY A 47 24.11 -34.16 -16.74
CA GLY A 47 23.28 -35.14 -16.04
C GLY A 47 21.81 -35.24 -16.46
N SER A 48 21.55 -35.53 -17.75
CA SER A 48 20.33 -36.16 -18.31
C SER A 48 18.93 -35.48 -18.17
N PRO A 49 17.96 -35.82 -19.05
CA PRO A 49 16.80 -34.97 -19.29
C PRO A 49 15.49 -35.45 -18.65
N ALA A 50 14.63 -34.51 -18.26
CA ALA A 50 13.21 -34.73 -17.99
C ALA A 50 12.35 -34.10 -19.09
N THR A 51 11.41 -34.85 -19.64
CA THR A 51 10.58 -34.41 -20.78
C THR A 51 9.38 -33.56 -20.37
N SER A 52 9.29 -32.38 -20.99
CA SER A 52 8.05 -31.70 -21.41
C SER A 52 6.95 -31.45 -20.36
N ALA A 53 6.91 -30.22 -19.86
CA ALA A 53 5.69 -29.42 -20.04
C ALA A 53 5.94 -28.45 -21.20
N SER A 54 5.20 -28.59 -22.29
CA SER A 54 5.22 -27.59 -23.38
C SER A 54 4.74 -26.27 -22.81
N ALA A 55 5.57 -25.22 -22.88
CA ALA A 55 5.10 -23.86 -22.66
C ALA A 55 3.90 -23.62 -23.59
N GLY A 56 2.71 -23.41 -23.01
CA GLY A 56 1.51 -23.10 -23.76
C GLY A 56 1.77 -21.84 -24.58
N ALA A 57 1.43 -21.87 -25.88
CA ALA A 57 1.63 -20.74 -26.76
C ALA A 57 1.03 -19.47 -26.13
N ALA A 58 1.79 -18.37 -26.15
CA ALA A 58 1.29 -17.07 -25.72
C ALA A 58 -0.04 -16.77 -26.42
N PRO A 59 -1.05 -16.23 -25.72
CA PRO A 59 -2.32 -15.89 -26.34
C PRO A 59 -2.09 -14.98 -27.55
N THR A 60 -2.92 -15.17 -28.58
CA THR A 60 -3.18 -14.12 -29.56
C THR A 60 -3.43 -12.81 -28.83
N GLY A 61 -2.74 -11.74 -29.25
CA GLY A 61 -2.78 -10.45 -28.56
C GLY A 61 -4.20 -9.92 -28.37
N LEU A 62 -4.38 -9.08 -27.35
CA LEU A 62 -5.70 -8.59 -26.95
C LEU A 62 -6.52 -8.01 -28.13
N PRO A 63 -7.84 -8.29 -28.18
CA PRO A 63 -8.70 -7.84 -29.27
C PRO A 63 -8.58 -6.34 -29.56
N ALA A 64 -8.61 -5.99 -30.84
CA ALA A 64 -8.53 -4.59 -31.28
C ALA A 64 -9.66 -3.72 -30.71
N SER A 65 -10.82 -4.32 -30.41
CA SER A 65 -11.94 -3.68 -29.69
C SER A 65 -11.55 -3.16 -28.30
N LEU A 66 -10.61 -3.83 -27.62
CA LEU A 66 -10.12 -3.45 -26.30
C LEU A 66 -8.87 -2.55 -26.39
N THR A 67 -7.91 -2.89 -27.26
CA THR A 67 -6.64 -2.12 -27.35
C THR A 67 -6.79 -0.78 -28.06
N SER A 68 -7.80 -0.63 -28.93
CA SER A 68 -8.08 0.61 -29.68
C SER A 68 -9.34 1.34 -29.18
N GLN A 69 -9.88 0.98 -28.02
CA GLN A 69 -11.01 1.70 -27.43
C GLN A 69 -10.65 3.16 -27.12
N LYS A 70 -11.65 4.04 -27.12
CA LYS A 70 -11.47 5.45 -26.76
C LYS A 70 -12.21 5.73 -25.46
N ALA A 71 -11.46 5.99 -24.40
CA ALA A 71 -12.00 6.39 -23.11
C ALA A 71 -12.85 7.67 -23.25
N ASP A 72 -14.13 7.59 -22.85
CA ASP A 72 -15.07 8.71 -22.91
C ASP A 72 -14.90 9.62 -21.67
N TRP A 73 -14.02 10.62 -21.81
CA TRP A 73 -13.64 11.54 -20.73
C TRP A 73 -14.72 12.58 -20.45
N ARG A 74 -15.47 12.36 -19.37
CA ARG A 74 -16.56 13.23 -18.90
C ARG A 74 -16.13 14.03 -17.66
N LYS A 75 -16.99 14.95 -17.19
CA LYS A 75 -16.83 15.54 -15.86
C LYS A 75 -16.96 14.44 -14.80
N CYS A 76 -16.14 14.49 -13.75
CA CYS A 76 -16.28 13.58 -12.62
C CYS A 76 -17.55 13.88 -11.81
N GLY A 77 -18.14 12.83 -11.24
CA GLY A 77 -19.12 12.95 -10.16
C GLY A 77 -18.44 13.06 -8.80
N ALA A 78 -19.22 12.98 -7.72
CA ALA A 78 -18.67 12.63 -6.42
C ALA A 78 -18.13 11.18 -6.46
N PRO A 79 -17.08 10.84 -5.70
CA PRO A 79 -16.60 9.47 -5.63
C PRO A 79 -17.61 8.53 -4.96
N GLU A 80 -17.52 7.24 -5.28
CA GLU A 80 -18.21 6.20 -4.51
C GLU A 80 -17.53 6.06 -3.13
N GLY A 81 -18.32 5.86 -2.07
CA GLY A 81 -17.84 5.93 -0.69
C GLY A 81 -17.81 7.34 -0.08
N GLY A 82 -18.09 8.39 -0.86
CA GLY A 82 -18.23 9.77 -0.37
C GLY A 82 -17.03 10.68 -0.68
N GLY A 83 -16.99 11.83 0.00
CA GLY A 83 -15.99 12.88 -0.25
C GLY A 83 -16.43 13.98 -1.22
N SER A 84 -15.53 14.93 -1.47
CA SER A 84 -15.82 16.09 -2.33
C SER A 84 -15.72 15.74 -3.82
N THR A 85 -16.66 16.26 -4.63
CA THR A 85 -16.57 16.18 -6.09
C THR A 85 -15.27 16.85 -6.58
N PRO A 86 -14.42 16.18 -7.38
CA PRO A 86 -13.22 16.78 -7.94
C PRO A 86 -13.51 18.04 -8.76
N ASP A 87 -12.59 18.99 -8.76
CA ASP A 87 -12.75 20.26 -9.47
C ASP A 87 -12.87 20.10 -11.00
N SER A 88 -13.23 21.20 -11.69
CA SER A 88 -13.51 21.19 -13.13
C SER A 88 -12.32 20.88 -14.06
N HIS A 89 -11.09 20.81 -13.55
CA HIS A 89 -9.91 20.37 -14.29
C HIS A 89 -9.79 18.85 -14.39
N TRP A 90 -10.50 18.10 -13.54
CA TRP A 90 -10.53 16.65 -13.59
C TRP A 90 -11.50 16.13 -14.65
N ARG A 91 -11.18 14.96 -15.19
CA ARG A 91 -12.03 14.18 -16.10
C ARG A 91 -12.03 12.73 -15.66
N CYS A 92 -13.19 12.09 -15.73
CA CYS A 92 -13.36 10.68 -15.38
C CYS A 92 -13.79 9.89 -16.62
N ALA A 93 -13.37 8.63 -16.70
CA ALA A 93 -13.71 7.70 -17.78
C ALA A 93 -13.66 6.25 -17.26
N THR A 94 -14.17 5.31 -18.06
CA THR A 94 -14.05 3.87 -17.82
C THR A 94 -13.32 3.22 -18.99
N VAL A 95 -12.39 2.31 -18.70
CA VAL A 95 -11.69 1.46 -19.67
C VAL A 95 -12.20 0.03 -19.50
N GLN A 96 -12.59 -0.63 -20.59
CA GLN A 96 -13.03 -2.03 -20.56
C GLN A 96 -11.81 -2.97 -20.65
N VAL A 97 -11.69 -3.90 -19.71
CA VAL A 97 -10.64 -4.95 -19.68
C VAL A 97 -11.30 -6.34 -19.68
N PRO A 98 -10.61 -7.41 -20.12
CA PRO A 98 -11.10 -8.78 -19.91
C PRO A 98 -11.24 -9.09 -18.42
N LEU A 99 -12.35 -9.74 -18.04
CA LEU A 99 -12.49 -10.34 -16.72
C LEU A 99 -11.42 -11.43 -16.53
N ASP A 100 -11.36 -12.37 -17.47
CA ASP A 100 -10.36 -13.46 -17.54
C ASP A 100 -9.43 -13.23 -18.74
N TYR A 101 -8.17 -12.86 -18.47
CA TYR A 101 -7.14 -12.66 -19.50
C TYR A 101 -6.79 -13.91 -20.31
N ARG A 102 -7.19 -15.11 -19.88
CA ARG A 102 -7.07 -16.36 -20.65
C ARG A 102 -8.19 -16.51 -21.69
N LYS A 103 -9.22 -15.65 -21.63
CA LYS A 103 -10.37 -15.60 -22.54
C LYS A 103 -10.60 -14.13 -22.97
N PRO A 104 -9.67 -13.52 -23.73
CA PRO A 104 -9.67 -12.08 -23.96
C PRO A 104 -10.82 -11.58 -24.85
N ASP A 105 -11.46 -12.45 -25.64
CA ASP A 105 -12.71 -12.19 -26.38
C ASP A 105 -13.99 -12.45 -25.54
N GLY A 106 -13.83 -12.75 -24.26
CA GLY A 106 -14.91 -13.10 -23.33
C GLY A 106 -15.58 -11.90 -22.67
N GLU A 107 -16.03 -12.10 -21.44
CA GLU A 107 -16.66 -11.05 -20.64
C GLU A 107 -15.63 -9.97 -20.22
N THR A 108 -16.08 -8.72 -20.20
CA THR A 108 -15.29 -7.56 -19.78
C THR A 108 -15.82 -6.96 -18.48
N ILE A 109 -14.94 -6.26 -17.76
CA ILE A 109 -15.28 -5.41 -16.62
C ILE A 109 -14.81 -3.97 -16.89
N GLY A 110 -15.44 -3.01 -16.22
CA GLY A 110 -15.04 -1.61 -16.28
C GLY A 110 -13.95 -1.30 -15.25
N ILE A 111 -12.89 -0.61 -15.68
CA ILE A 111 -11.90 -0.01 -14.79
C ILE A 111 -12.10 1.51 -14.78
N ALA A 112 -12.37 2.08 -13.61
CA ALA A 112 -12.58 3.51 -13.40
C ALA A 112 -11.25 4.28 -13.40
N LEU A 113 -11.19 5.37 -14.17
CA LEU A 113 -10.04 6.27 -14.28
C LEU A 113 -10.43 7.71 -13.99
N ILE A 114 -9.50 8.44 -13.37
CA ILE A 114 -9.53 9.90 -13.23
C ILE A 114 -8.27 10.52 -13.87
N LYS A 115 -8.39 11.70 -14.47
CA LYS A 115 -7.28 12.40 -15.12
C LYS A 115 -7.32 13.92 -14.93
N ARG A 116 -6.17 14.50 -14.64
CA ARG A 116 -5.88 15.94 -14.76
C ARG A 116 -4.86 16.13 -15.87
N GLN A 117 -5.15 17.01 -16.82
CA GLN A 117 -4.28 17.20 -17.98
C GLN A 117 -2.98 17.93 -17.60
N ALA A 118 -1.90 17.69 -18.36
CA ALA A 118 -0.65 18.45 -18.25
C ALA A 118 -0.90 19.95 -18.47
N THR A 119 -0.27 20.81 -17.66
CA THR A 119 -0.45 22.27 -17.78
C THR A 119 0.33 22.86 -18.95
N ASP A 120 1.54 22.35 -19.26
CA ASP A 120 2.21 22.63 -20.54
C ASP A 120 1.93 21.50 -21.55
N ARG A 121 0.84 21.70 -22.30
CA ARG A 121 0.43 20.81 -23.39
C ARG A 121 1.38 20.82 -24.59
N GLY A 122 2.19 21.86 -24.76
CA GLY A 122 3.12 21.98 -25.89
C GLY A 122 4.32 21.04 -25.76
N SER A 123 4.64 20.63 -24.53
CA SER A 123 5.80 19.79 -24.22
C SER A 123 5.46 18.48 -23.50
N ARG A 124 4.17 18.13 -23.33
CA ARG A 124 3.67 16.90 -22.68
C ARG A 124 4.49 15.64 -23.00
N ILE A 125 4.92 14.91 -21.97
CA ILE A 125 5.70 13.68 -22.08
C ILE A 125 4.79 12.44 -22.24
N GLY A 126 3.73 12.34 -21.43
CA GLY A 126 2.89 11.14 -21.34
C GLY A 126 1.77 11.29 -20.31
N SER A 127 1.10 10.18 -19.99
CA SER A 127 0.27 10.04 -18.79
C SER A 127 1.09 9.35 -17.70
N LEU A 128 1.12 9.94 -16.49
CA LEU A 128 1.70 9.33 -15.30
C LEU A 128 0.59 8.62 -14.53
N LEU A 129 0.61 7.28 -14.54
CA LEU A 129 -0.31 6.46 -13.76
C LEU A 129 0.11 6.44 -12.28
N PHE A 130 -0.86 6.53 -11.39
CA PHE A 130 -0.66 6.44 -9.94
C PHE A 130 -1.38 5.21 -9.37
N ASN A 131 -0.72 4.55 -8.42
CA ASN A 131 -1.36 3.65 -7.47
C ASN A 131 -0.80 3.92 -6.06
N PHE A 132 -1.69 4.15 -5.09
CA PHE A 132 -1.33 4.53 -3.72
C PHE A 132 -1.27 3.34 -2.75
N GLY A 133 -1.39 2.11 -3.27
CA GLY A 133 -1.30 0.89 -2.48
C GLY A 133 -2.61 0.48 -1.80
N GLY A 134 -2.50 0.12 -0.52
CA GLY A 134 -3.51 -0.63 0.21
C GLY A 134 -3.10 -2.11 0.35
N PRO A 135 -3.47 -3.05 -0.56
CA PRO A 135 -4.35 -2.87 -1.73
C PRO A 135 -5.76 -2.40 -1.37
N GLY A 136 -6.60 -2.13 -2.38
CA GLY A 136 -7.96 -1.64 -2.17
C GLY A 136 -8.11 -0.11 -2.12
N GLY A 137 -7.02 0.66 -2.18
CA GLY A 137 -7.09 2.12 -2.24
C GLY A 137 -7.61 2.62 -3.59
N SER A 138 -8.63 3.47 -3.57
CA SER A 138 -9.19 4.07 -4.79
C SER A 138 -8.26 5.16 -5.34
N GLY A 139 -7.56 4.88 -6.43
CA GLY A 139 -6.74 5.87 -7.14
C GLY A 139 -7.58 6.99 -7.77
N VAL A 140 -8.87 6.75 -8.03
CA VAL A 140 -9.85 7.78 -8.45
C VAL A 140 -10.12 8.78 -7.32
N SER A 141 -10.28 8.31 -6.08
CA SER A 141 -10.57 9.15 -4.91
C SER A 141 -9.33 9.81 -4.31
N ILE A 142 -8.18 9.13 -4.29
CA ILE A 142 -6.96 9.60 -3.62
C ILE A 142 -6.22 10.64 -4.47
N LEU A 143 -6.06 10.42 -5.77
CA LEU A 143 -5.23 11.31 -6.60
C LEU A 143 -5.66 12.79 -6.58
N PRO A 144 -6.96 13.16 -6.63
CA PRO A 144 -7.38 14.57 -6.55
C PRO A 144 -6.97 15.27 -5.25
N GLN A 145 -6.85 14.52 -4.16
CA GLN A 145 -6.48 15.03 -2.84
C GLN A 145 -4.95 15.26 -2.76
N ALA A 146 -4.15 14.31 -3.28
CA ALA A 146 -2.69 14.38 -3.28
C ALA A 146 -2.09 15.22 -4.45
N ALA A 147 -2.87 15.58 -5.47
CA ALA A 147 -2.37 16.17 -6.73
C ALA A 147 -1.52 17.45 -6.60
N THR A 148 -1.59 18.17 -5.47
CA THR A 148 -0.77 19.35 -5.21
C THR A 148 0.72 18.99 -5.07
N GLU A 149 1.03 17.84 -4.46
CA GLU A 149 2.40 17.32 -4.31
C GLU A 149 3.05 17.07 -5.67
N TYR A 150 2.28 16.52 -6.61
CA TYR A 150 2.71 16.18 -7.97
C TYR A 150 2.58 17.35 -8.96
N SER A 151 2.43 18.59 -8.48
CA SER A 151 2.23 19.77 -9.34
C SER A 151 3.40 20.02 -10.29
N THR A 152 4.65 19.76 -9.87
CA THR A 152 5.84 19.79 -10.73
C THR A 152 5.74 18.76 -11.86
N LEU A 153 5.31 17.53 -11.56
CA LEU A 153 5.11 16.50 -12.59
C LEU A 153 3.95 16.82 -13.53
N ASN A 154 2.86 17.42 -13.02
CA ASN A 154 1.70 17.86 -13.81
C ASN A 154 2.03 18.99 -14.81
N THR A 155 3.22 19.61 -14.74
CA THR A 155 3.66 20.49 -15.82
C THR A 155 3.79 19.75 -17.15
N ARG A 156 4.23 18.48 -17.13
CA ARG A 156 4.57 17.68 -18.32
C ARG A 156 3.80 16.37 -18.46
N TYR A 157 3.18 15.89 -17.39
CA TYR A 157 2.34 14.68 -17.40
C TYR A 157 0.87 15.01 -17.21
N ASP A 158 0.02 14.28 -17.93
CA ASP A 158 -1.34 14.08 -17.45
C ASP A 158 -1.24 13.21 -16.19
N LEU A 159 -1.74 13.68 -15.04
CA LEU A 159 -1.82 12.83 -13.84
C LEU A 159 -3.04 11.92 -14.00
N VAL A 160 -2.86 10.60 -13.88
CA VAL A 160 -3.93 9.60 -14.04
C VAL A 160 -3.99 8.67 -12.84
N GLY A 161 -5.13 8.67 -12.16
CA GLY A 161 -5.46 7.68 -11.13
C GLY A 161 -6.39 6.64 -11.72
N PHE A 162 -6.35 5.42 -11.20
CA PHE A 162 -7.29 4.36 -11.54
C PHE A 162 -7.62 3.54 -10.30
N ASP A 163 -8.83 2.98 -10.26
CA ASP A 163 -9.20 2.00 -9.25
C ASP A 163 -8.86 0.61 -9.81
N PRO A 164 -8.01 -0.21 -9.15
CA PRO A 164 -7.76 -1.59 -9.59
C PRO A 164 -9.04 -2.43 -9.68
N ARG A 165 -9.02 -3.53 -10.45
CA ARG A 165 -10.11 -4.51 -10.44
C ARG A 165 -10.42 -4.96 -8.99
N GLY A 166 -11.71 -5.00 -8.64
CA GLY A 166 -12.15 -5.29 -7.27
C GLY A 166 -12.17 -4.08 -6.33
N VAL A 167 -11.86 -2.87 -6.80
CA VAL A 167 -11.76 -1.65 -5.98
C VAL A 167 -12.78 -0.60 -6.43
N ALA A 168 -13.57 -0.08 -5.49
CA ALA A 168 -14.51 1.05 -5.69
C ALA A 168 -15.26 0.96 -7.04
N GLY A 169 -15.07 1.93 -7.96
CA GLY A 169 -15.78 2.01 -9.24
C GLY A 169 -15.36 0.95 -10.29
N SER A 170 -14.46 0.03 -9.94
CA SER A 170 -13.91 -1.03 -10.80
C SER A 170 -14.33 -2.43 -10.30
N GLU A 171 -15.64 -2.68 -10.21
CA GLU A 171 -16.21 -3.90 -9.62
C GLU A 171 -15.85 -4.07 -8.12
N GLY A 172 -15.96 -2.98 -7.34
CA GLY A 172 -15.61 -2.94 -5.92
C GLY A 172 -16.14 -4.12 -5.09
N VAL A 173 -15.26 -4.75 -4.33
CA VAL A 173 -15.59 -5.93 -3.53
C VAL A 173 -16.56 -5.58 -2.41
N SER A 174 -17.61 -6.39 -2.29
CA SER A 174 -18.62 -6.30 -1.23
C SER A 174 -18.79 -7.65 -0.55
N CYS A 175 -18.48 -7.70 0.74
CA CYS A 175 -18.55 -8.89 1.58
C CYS A 175 -19.48 -8.70 2.79
N ARG A 176 -19.45 -7.49 3.38
CA ARG A 176 -20.20 -7.08 4.57
C ARG A 176 -20.82 -5.71 4.38
N SER A 177 -21.99 -5.53 4.97
CA SER A 177 -22.59 -4.22 5.24
C SER A 177 -21.95 -3.54 6.45
N ASP A 178 -22.13 -2.22 6.58
CA ASP A 178 -21.66 -1.43 7.73
C ASP A 178 -22.05 -2.05 9.08
N GLY A 179 -23.28 -2.56 9.18
CA GLY A 179 -23.80 -3.19 10.40
C GLY A 179 -23.14 -4.53 10.73
N GLU A 180 -22.73 -5.29 9.72
CA GLU A 180 -21.98 -6.55 9.90
C GLU A 180 -20.52 -6.25 10.30
N THR A 181 -19.90 -5.22 9.70
CA THR A 181 -18.55 -4.76 10.06
C THR A 181 -18.50 -4.21 11.49
N GLU A 182 -19.43 -3.32 11.86
CA GLU A 182 -19.53 -2.77 13.22
C GLU A 182 -19.91 -3.84 14.27
N ALA A 183 -20.61 -4.92 13.87
CA ALA A 183 -20.87 -6.08 14.74
C ALA A 183 -19.63 -6.97 14.91
N ALA A 184 -18.83 -7.16 13.86
CA ALA A 184 -17.57 -7.89 13.94
C ALA A 184 -16.57 -7.18 14.86
N LEU A 185 -16.34 -5.88 14.66
CA LEU A 185 -15.43 -5.06 15.48
C LEU A 185 -15.78 -4.99 16.98
N LYS A 186 -17.01 -5.35 17.37
CA LYS A 186 -17.47 -5.43 18.77
C LYS A 186 -17.37 -6.81 19.39
N ARG A 187 -17.26 -7.85 18.56
CA ARG A 187 -17.40 -9.26 18.96
C ARG A 187 -16.10 -10.04 18.83
N VAL A 188 -15.30 -9.67 17.84
CA VAL A 188 -14.08 -10.39 17.44
C VAL A 188 -12.90 -9.66 18.04
N ASP A 189 -12.15 -10.37 18.87
CA ASP A 189 -10.80 -9.95 19.19
C ASP A 189 -9.85 -10.33 18.04
N MET A 190 -8.97 -9.40 17.66
CA MET A 190 -7.94 -9.59 16.65
C MET A 190 -6.62 -10.10 17.25
N THR A 191 -6.55 -10.25 18.57
CA THR A 191 -5.41 -10.77 19.33
C THR A 191 -5.72 -12.02 20.17
N PRO A 192 -6.58 -12.95 19.69
CA PRO A 192 -7.24 -13.95 20.53
C PRO A 192 -6.25 -14.77 21.38
N ASP A 193 -6.57 -14.92 22.67
CA ASP A 193 -5.74 -15.65 23.63
C ASP A 193 -6.46 -16.79 24.38
N THR A 194 -7.79 -16.94 24.17
CA THR A 194 -8.55 -18.12 24.58
C THR A 194 -9.10 -18.92 23.38
N PRO A 195 -9.32 -20.25 23.53
CA PRO A 195 -9.91 -21.08 22.48
C PRO A 195 -11.30 -20.63 21.99
N ALA A 196 -12.00 -19.78 22.77
CA ALA A 196 -13.29 -19.21 22.38
C ALA A 196 -13.12 -18.02 21.42
N GLU A 197 -12.15 -17.14 21.67
CA GLU A 197 -11.84 -16.04 20.74
C GLU A 197 -11.15 -16.58 19.48
N GLU A 198 -10.24 -17.55 19.58
CA GLU A 198 -9.60 -18.19 18.42
C GLU A 198 -10.66 -18.76 17.45
N ALA A 199 -11.65 -19.49 17.99
CA ALA A 199 -12.76 -20.01 17.21
C ALA A 199 -13.67 -18.91 16.64
N ALA A 200 -13.87 -17.80 17.37
CA ALA A 200 -14.66 -16.66 16.90
C ALA A 200 -13.96 -15.90 15.76
N PHE A 201 -12.64 -15.68 15.88
CA PHE A 201 -11.78 -15.02 14.91
C PHE A 201 -11.70 -15.79 13.59
N LEU A 202 -11.38 -17.09 13.66
CA LEU A 202 -11.31 -17.95 12.46
C LEU A 202 -12.68 -18.12 11.79
N LYS A 203 -13.78 -18.13 12.58
CA LYS A 203 -15.14 -18.11 12.03
C LYS A 203 -15.44 -16.78 11.33
N ASP A 204 -15.06 -15.65 11.91
CA ASP A 204 -15.27 -14.34 11.31
C ASP A 204 -14.55 -14.23 9.95
N GLY A 205 -13.33 -14.75 9.85
CA GLY A 205 -12.61 -14.92 8.57
C GLY A 205 -13.39 -15.71 7.52
N ALA A 206 -13.91 -16.88 7.89
CA ALA A 206 -14.73 -17.70 7.00
C ALA A 206 -16.05 -17.01 6.61
N ASP A 207 -16.71 -16.32 7.55
CA ASP A 207 -17.91 -15.54 7.30
C ASP A 207 -17.63 -14.35 6.34
N MET A 208 -16.44 -13.73 6.43
CA MET A 208 -15.99 -12.70 5.49
C MET A 208 -15.83 -13.28 4.07
N GLY A 209 -15.10 -14.38 3.92
CA GLY A 209 -14.90 -15.05 2.63
C GLY A 209 -16.21 -15.46 1.96
N ALA A 210 -17.14 -16.04 2.72
CA ALA A 210 -18.48 -16.39 2.23
C ALA A 210 -19.32 -15.15 1.84
N GLY A 211 -19.16 -14.05 2.59
CA GLY A 211 -19.72 -12.74 2.21
C GLY A 211 -19.19 -12.26 0.86
N CYS A 212 -17.86 -12.30 0.66
CA CYS A 212 -17.21 -11.90 -0.59
C CYS A 212 -17.61 -12.78 -1.78
N GLU A 213 -17.77 -14.10 -1.57
CA GLU A 213 -18.28 -15.00 -2.61
C GLU A 213 -19.70 -14.64 -3.02
N LYS A 214 -20.57 -14.34 -2.05
CA LYS A 214 -21.97 -13.96 -2.29
C LYS A 214 -22.11 -12.60 -2.99
N GLY A 215 -21.31 -11.60 -2.61
CA GLY A 215 -21.39 -10.24 -3.17
C GLY A 215 -20.55 -10.03 -4.44
N SER A 216 -19.42 -10.73 -4.57
CA SER A 216 -18.40 -10.47 -5.59
C SER A 216 -17.78 -11.73 -6.22
N GLY A 217 -18.34 -12.93 -5.98
CA GLY A 217 -17.77 -14.21 -6.43
C GLY A 217 -17.52 -14.36 -7.93
N LYS A 218 -18.15 -13.53 -8.77
CA LYS A 218 -17.87 -13.45 -10.22
C LYS A 218 -16.47 -12.89 -10.52
N VAL A 219 -16.06 -11.85 -9.78
CA VAL A 219 -14.76 -11.17 -9.99
C VAL A 219 -13.67 -11.72 -9.08
N LEU A 220 -14.04 -12.30 -7.93
CA LEU A 220 -13.14 -12.79 -6.89
C LEU A 220 -11.97 -13.69 -7.37
N PRO A 221 -12.14 -14.64 -8.32
CA PRO A 221 -11.03 -15.45 -8.84
C PRO A 221 -10.04 -14.69 -9.74
N PHE A 222 -10.30 -13.42 -10.04
CA PHE A 222 -9.59 -12.64 -11.07
C PHE A 222 -8.93 -11.37 -10.51
N LEU A 223 -9.00 -11.12 -9.20
CA LEU A 223 -8.52 -9.91 -8.52
C LEU A 223 -7.00 -9.85 -8.28
N THR A 224 -6.22 -10.70 -8.96
CA THR A 224 -4.78 -10.77 -8.73
C THR A 224 -4.04 -9.52 -9.25
N THR A 225 -2.92 -9.21 -8.60
CA THR A 225 -1.94 -8.20 -8.99
C THR A 225 -1.46 -8.44 -10.42
N THR A 226 -1.24 -9.69 -10.82
CA THR A 226 -0.86 -10.04 -12.20
C THR A 226 -1.94 -9.65 -13.22
N ASN A 227 -3.23 -9.80 -12.90
CA ASN A 227 -4.31 -9.30 -13.77
C ASN A 227 -4.43 -7.78 -13.75
N THR A 228 -4.24 -7.14 -12.58
CA THR A 228 -4.19 -5.67 -12.48
C THR A 228 -3.03 -5.07 -13.30
N ALA A 229 -1.87 -5.74 -13.35
CA ALA A 229 -0.75 -5.35 -14.20
C ALA A 229 -1.08 -5.47 -15.71
N ARG A 230 -1.91 -6.45 -16.10
CA ARG A 230 -2.45 -6.55 -17.47
C ARG A 230 -3.46 -5.46 -17.78
N ASP A 231 -4.27 -5.04 -16.79
CA ASP A 231 -5.17 -3.87 -16.92
C ASP A 231 -4.34 -2.60 -17.16
N MET A 232 -3.25 -2.41 -16.42
CA MET A 232 -2.33 -1.28 -16.59
C MET A 232 -1.72 -1.20 -18.00
N ASP A 233 -1.35 -2.33 -18.63
CA ASP A 233 -0.85 -2.29 -20.00
C ASP A 233 -1.94 -1.92 -21.01
N LEU A 234 -3.18 -2.38 -20.80
CA LEU A 234 -4.30 -1.95 -21.63
C LEU A 234 -4.60 -0.46 -21.44
N ILE A 235 -4.63 0.03 -20.21
CA ILE A 235 -4.82 1.46 -19.88
C ILE A 235 -3.74 2.31 -20.57
N ARG A 236 -2.47 1.89 -20.50
CA ARG A 236 -1.35 2.53 -21.22
C ARG A 236 -1.63 2.64 -22.73
N GLN A 237 -2.12 1.57 -23.37
CA GLN A 237 -2.48 1.57 -24.79
C GLN A 237 -3.64 2.55 -25.09
N VAL A 238 -4.69 2.55 -24.26
CA VAL A 238 -5.89 3.39 -24.41
C VAL A 238 -5.60 4.88 -24.17
N LEU A 239 -4.64 5.19 -23.30
CA LEU A 239 -4.11 6.55 -23.12
C LEU A 239 -3.21 7.01 -24.28
N GLY A 240 -2.80 6.09 -25.16
CA GLY A 240 -1.97 6.36 -26.34
C GLY A 240 -0.47 6.43 -26.04
N ASP A 241 -0.03 6.02 -24.85
CA ASP A 241 1.37 6.12 -24.45
C ASP A 241 2.16 4.85 -24.84
N ARG A 242 3.31 5.04 -25.50
CA ARG A 242 4.16 3.93 -26.00
C ARG A 242 4.91 3.16 -24.90
N LYS A 243 4.99 3.76 -23.70
CA LYS A 243 5.71 3.26 -22.54
C LYS A 243 4.89 3.63 -21.30
N LEU A 244 4.96 2.80 -20.26
CA LEU A 244 4.36 3.12 -18.97
C LEU A 244 5.20 4.21 -18.28
N TYR A 245 4.52 5.24 -17.80
CA TYR A 245 5.04 6.13 -16.76
C TYR A 245 4.21 5.90 -15.51
N TYR A 246 4.84 5.55 -14.38
CA TYR A 246 4.13 5.05 -13.21
C TYR A 246 4.77 5.51 -11.90
N PHE A 247 3.93 5.89 -10.95
CA PHE A 247 4.28 6.08 -9.54
C PHE A 247 3.45 5.08 -8.72
N GLY A 248 4.13 4.08 -8.17
CA GLY A 248 3.54 3.12 -7.24
C GLY A 248 4.03 3.39 -5.82
N MET A 249 3.10 3.42 -4.87
CA MET A 249 3.38 3.53 -3.44
C MET A 249 2.89 2.28 -2.71
N SER A 250 3.61 1.80 -1.69
CA SER A 250 3.16 0.68 -0.86
C SER A 250 2.86 -0.57 -1.72
N TYR A 251 1.71 -1.23 -1.61
CA TYR A 251 1.28 -2.30 -2.55
C TYR A 251 1.42 -1.93 -4.04
N GLY A 252 1.31 -0.64 -4.41
CA GLY A 252 1.57 -0.17 -5.77
C GLY A 252 2.99 -0.47 -6.26
N THR A 253 3.94 -0.73 -5.36
CA THR A 253 5.31 -1.15 -5.68
C THR A 253 5.40 -2.60 -6.14
N GLU A 254 4.63 -3.51 -5.53
CA GLU A 254 4.47 -4.90 -5.95
C GLU A 254 3.80 -4.97 -7.33
N LEU A 255 2.73 -4.20 -7.52
CA LEU A 255 2.05 -4.05 -8.80
C LEU A 255 2.98 -3.48 -9.89
N GLY A 256 3.83 -2.50 -9.54
CA GLY A 256 4.83 -1.94 -10.44
C GLY A 256 5.94 -2.93 -10.82
N GLY A 257 6.41 -3.74 -9.85
CA GLY A 257 7.35 -4.84 -10.09
C GLY A 257 6.77 -5.92 -10.99
N THR A 258 5.54 -6.36 -10.70
CA THR A 258 4.78 -7.34 -11.50
C THR A 258 4.55 -6.85 -12.92
N TYR A 259 4.21 -5.57 -13.11
CA TYR A 259 4.13 -4.97 -14.45
C TYR A 259 5.48 -5.02 -15.17
N ALA A 260 6.58 -4.68 -14.49
CA ALA A 260 7.91 -4.68 -15.09
C ALA A 260 8.37 -6.09 -15.48
N HIS A 261 8.00 -7.12 -14.71
CA HIS A 261 8.22 -8.52 -15.02
C HIS A 261 7.42 -8.99 -16.25
N LEU A 262 6.11 -8.70 -16.30
CA LEU A 262 5.24 -9.11 -17.42
C LEU A 262 5.52 -8.34 -18.72
N PHE A 263 5.88 -7.06 -18.61
CA PHE A 263 6.01 -6.14 -19.74
C PHE A 263 7.30 -5.31 -19.71
N PRO A 264 8.50 -5.92 -19.57
CA PRO A 264 9.77 -5.18 -19.46
C PRO A 264 10.00 -4.26 -20.66
N GLY A 265 9.63 -4.73 -21.85
CA GLY A 265 9.66 -3.97 -23.10
C GLY A 265 8.78 -2.70 -23.11
N ASN A 266 7.80 -2.57 -22.20
CA ASN A 266 6.89 -1.42 -22.11
C ASN A 266 7.23 -0.48 -20.93
N VAL A 267 8.20 -0.81 -20.07
CA VAL A 267 8.67 0.07 -18.99
C VAL A 267 9.29 1.36 -19.55
N GLY A 268 8.84 2.51 -19.03
CA GLY A 268 9.30 3.86 -19.39
C GLY A 268 10.05 4.54 -18.24
N ARG A 269 9.34 5.32 -17.41
CA ARG A 269 9.87 5.88 -16.16
C ARG A 269 8.95 5.44 -15.02
N VAL A 270 9.48 4.65 -14.10
CA VAL A 270 8.72 3.96 -13.04
C VAL A 270 9.39 4.27 -11.71
N VAL A 271 8.60 4.75 -10.76
CA VAL A 271 8.98 4.92 -9.35
C VAL A 271 8.20 3.94 -8.51
N LEU A 272 8.92 3.27 -7.62
CA LEU A 272 8.38 2.44 -6.55
C LEU A 272 8.84 3.10 -5.24
N ASP A 273 7.93 3.69 -4.47
CA ASP A 273 8.19 4.36 -3.18
C ASP A 273 7.47 3.61 -2.05
N ALA A 274 8.06 3.53 -0.85
CA ALA A 274 7.57 2.67 0.24
C ALA A 274 7.41 1.20 -0.21
N VAL A 275 8.55 0.51 -0.37
CA VAL A 275 8.63 -0.66 -1.25
C VAL A 275 8.38 -1.98 -0.53
N VAL A 276 7.32 -2.66 -0.97
CA VAL A 276 6.97 -4.03 -0.60
C VAL A 276 8.10 -4.98 -1.03
N ASP A 277 8.47 -5.87 -0.11
CA ASP A 277 9.52 -6.87 -0.30
C ASP A 277 9.03 -8.03 -1.19
N PRO A 278 9.46 -8.15 -2.46
CA PRO A 278 8.91 -9.15 -3.36
C PRO A 278 9.39 -10.58 -3.06
N THR A 279 10.26 -10.75 -2.06
CA THR A 279 10.81 -12.05 -1.65
C THR A 279 10.16 -12.60 -0.37
N ALA A 280 9.24 -11.85 0.23
CA ALA A 280 8.52 -12.27 1.42
C ALA A 280 7.21 -12.98 1.03
N ASP A 281 6.91 -14.10 1.68
CA ASP A 281 5.57 -14.69 1.64
C ASP A 281 4.64 -13.95 2.64
N ALA A 282 3.37 -14.36 2.74
CA ALA A 282 2.41 -13.73 3.65
C ALA A 282 2.90 -13.66 5.11
N VAL A 283 3.63 -14.68 5.60
CA VAL A 283 4.22 -14.68 6.95
C VAL A 283 5.46 -13.79 7.02
N GLY A 284 6.27 -13.77 5.94
CA GLY A 284 7.36 -12.82 5.75
C GLY A 284 6.91 -11.36 5.80
N HIS A 285 5.78 -11.02 5.15
CA HIS A 285 5.21 -9.67 5.20
C HIS A 285 4.72 -9.29 6.60
N ALA A 286 4.01 -10.19 7.29
CA ALA A 286 3.61 -9.98 8.67
C ALA A 286 4.82 -9.77 9.61
N ARG A 287 5.90 -10.55 9.44
CA ARG A 287 7.16 -10.41 10.16
C ARG A 287 7.87 -9.07 9.88
N ASN A 288 7.89 -8.66 8.61
CA ASN A 288 8.44 -7.37 8.19
C ASN A 288 7.65 -6.21 8.84
N GLN A 289 6.32 -6.21 8.77
CA GLN A 289 5.47 -5.20 9.42
C GLN A 289 5.63 -5.17 10.95
N ALA A 290 5.69 -6.33 11.61
CA ALA A 290 5.89 -6.38 13.07
C ALA A 290 7.21 -5.69 13.47
N THR A 291 8.27 -5.94 12.70
CA THR A 291 9.57 -5.30 12.88
C THR A 291 9.56 -3.80 12.57
N GLY A 292 8.86 -3.39 11.51
CA GLY A 292 8.77 -2.00 11.07
C GLY A 292 7.95 -1.12 12.02
N PHE A 293 6.74 -1.54 12.39
CA PHE A 293 5.91 -0.79 13.34
C PHE A 293 6.54 -0.73 14.74
N GLN A 294 7.22 -1.79 15.20
CA GLN A 294 7.99 -1.73 16.44
C GLN A 294 9.13 -0.71 16.36
N ARG A 295 9.90 -0.70 15.28
CA ARG A 295 10.97 0.29 15.03
C ARG A 295 10.44 1.72 15.03
N ALA A 296 9.32 1.98 14.33
CA ALA A 296 8.70 3.29 14.29
C ALA A 296 8.16 3.73 15.66
N LEU A 297 7.61 2.80 16.46
CA LEU A 297 7.19 3.07 17.83
C LEU A 297 8.37 3.41 18.75
N GLU A 298 9.49 2.68 18.63
CA GLU A 298 10.72 2.93 19.37
C GLU A 298 11.38 4.27 18.98
N ASN A 299 11.34 4.63 17.69
CA ASN A 299 11.78 5.93 17.18
C ASN A 299 10.89 7.06 17.71
N TYR A 300 9.57 6.89 17.72
CA TYR A 300 8.62 7.80 18.36
C TYR A 300 8.95 8.00 19.85
N LEU A 301 9.10 6.92 20.63
CA LEU A 301 9.43 6.99 22.06
C LEU A 301 10.78 7.70 22.29
N THR A 302 11.79 7.39 21.47
CA THR A 302 13.10 8.07 21.51
C THR A 302 12.95 9.57 21.25
N SER A 303 12.10 9.99 20.30
CA SER A 303 11.83 11.41 20.00
C SER A 303 11.21 12.18 21.18
N ARG A 304 10.48 11.47 22.05
CA ARG A 304 9.90 12.00 23.29
C ARG A 304 10.92 12.09 24.43
N GLY A 305 12.12 11.56 24.26
CA GLY A 305 13.12 11.39 25.32
C GLY A 305 12.79 10.23 26.27
N GLU A 306 11.93 9.31 25.86
CA GLU A 306 11.56 8.13 26.63
C GLU A 306 12.52 6.96 26.34
N ASP A 307 12.69 6.06 27.31
CA ASP A 307 13.36 4.78 27.08
C ASP A 307 12.46 3.86 26.23
N PRO A 308 12.90 3.38 25.06
CA PRO A 308 12.03 2.64 24.15
C PRO A 308 11.53 1.29 24.70
N GLU A 309 12.32 0.60 25.52
CA GLU A 309 11.91 -0.68 26.14
C GLU A 309 10.83 -0.42 27.20
N ALA A 310 11.04 0.54 28.10
CA ALA A 310 10.08 0.92 29.12
C ALA A 310 8.78 1.50 28.53
N GLY A 311 8.87 2.29 27.45
CA GLY A 311 7.73 2.84 26.72
C GLY A 311 6.94 1.77 25.98
N THR A 312 7.61 0.86 25.26
CA THR A 312 6.98 -0.33 24.63
C THR A 312 6.25 -1.17 25.68
N ALA A 313 6.90 -1.44 26.81
CA ALA A 313 6.30 -2.19 27.91
C ALA A 313 5.11 -1.43 28.57
N ARG A 314 5.10 -0.09 28.56
CA ARG A 314 3.95 0.71 29.01
C ARG A 314 2.76 0.51 28.08
N ILE A 315 2.97 0.65 26.78
CA ILE A 315 1.92 0.52 25.76
C ILE A 315 1.36 -0.91 25.73
N ALA A 316 2.21 -1.94 25.81
CA ALA A 316 1.75 -3.32 25.91
C ALA A 316 0.88 -3.58 27.18
N ARG A 317 1.17 -2.90 28.31
CA ARG A 317 0.31 -2.96 29.51
C ARG A 317 -1.00 -2.18 29.35
N LEU A 318 -1.03 -1.13 28.54
CA LEU A 318 -2.27 -0.42 28.19
C LEU A 318 -3.18 -1.33 27.35
N LEU A 319 -2.63 -1.97 26.31
CA LEU A 319 -3.37 -2.90 25.45
C LEU A 319 -3.95 -4.08 26.26
N ALA A 320 -3.13 -4.77 27.06
CA ALA A 320 -3.59 -5.86 27.94
C ALA A 320 -4.57 -5.43 29.08
N LYS A 321 -4.79 -4.13 29.27
CA LYS A 321 -5.85 -3.57 30.13
C LYS A 321 -7.12 -3.30 29.31
N LEU A 322 -6.98 -2.82 28.09
CA LEU A 322 -8.09 -2.52 27.16
C LEU A 322 -8.82 -3.78 26.70
N ASP A 323 -8.11 -4.89 26.55
CA ASP A 323 -8.64 -6.25 26.38
C ASP A 323 -9.74 -6.54 27.42
N LYS A 324 -9.35 -6.48 28.70
CA LYS A 324 -10.22 -6.82 29.85
C LYS A 324 -11.21 -5.73 30.22
N SER A 325 -10.95 -4.50 29.81
CA SER A 325 -11.72 -3.31 30.21
C SER A 325 -11.57 -2.19 29.18
N PRO A 326 -12.34 -2.26 28.07
CA PRO A 326 -12.40 -1.21 27.05
C PRO A 326 -12.69 0.17 27.65
N LEU A 327 -12.05 1.22 27.11
CA LEU A 327 -12.28 2.58 27.60
C LEU A 327 -13.56 3.20 26.99
N PRO A 328 -14.30 4.04 27.74
CA PRO A 328 -15.38 4.84 27.20
C PRO A 328 -14.84 5.92 26.23
N THR A 329 -15.70 6.42 25.36
CA THR A 329 -15.43 7.59 24.49
C THR A 329 -16.62 8.53 24.44
N ASP A 330 -16.40 9.78 24.04
CA ASP A 330 -17.44 10.81 23.90
C ASP A 330 -18.53 10.43 22.86
N SER A 331 -18.22 9.50 21.95
CA SER A 331 -19.16 8.99 20.94
C SER A 331 -20.18 7.98 21.49
N GLY A 332 -19.97 7.46 22.71
CA GLY A 332 -20.72 6.33 23.25
C GLY A 332 -20.29 4.94 22.75
N ARG A 333 -19.37 4.87 21.76
CA ARG A 333 -18.60 3.64 21.47
C ARG A 333 -17.50 3.45 22.50
N VAL A 334 -16.95 2.24 22.57
CA VAL A 334 -15.80 1.90 23.43
C VAL A 334 -14.55 1.68 22.60
N LEU A 335 -13.39 1.97 23.19
CA LEU A 335 -12.08 1.61 22.64
C LEU A 335 -11.66 0.25 23.20
N SER A 336 -11.73 -0.80 22.38
CA SER A 336 -11.15 -2.12 22.67
C SER A 336 -9.63 -2.15 22.40
N GLU A 337 -8.94 -3.21 22.82
CA GLU A 337 -7.53 -3.45 22.45
C GLU A 337 -7.34 -3.44 20.93
N SER A 338 -8.14 -4.24 20.22
CA SER A 338 -8.13 -4.33 18.76
C SER A 338 -8.26 -2.96 18.06
N LEU A 339 -9.16 -2.08 18.53
CA LEU A 339 -9.26 -0.72 17.99
C LEU A 339 -8.05 0.14 18.38
N ALA A 340 -7.57 0.05 19.62
CA ALA A 340 -6.39 0.79 20.07
C ALA A 340 -5.11 0.42 19.29
N ILE A 341 -4.94 -0.84 18.88
CA ILE A 341 -3.84 -1.25 18.00
C ILE A 341 -3.88 -0.46 16.68
N THR A 342 -5.03 -0.41 16.00
CA THR A 342 -5.18 0.38 14.76
C THR A 342 -5.05 1.90 14.99
N GLY A 343 -5.49 2.39 16.15
CA GLY A 343 -5.34 3.79 16.57
C GLY A 343 -3.89 4.19 16.86
N ILE A 344 -3.04 3.26 17.32
CA ILE A 344 -1.60 3.46 17.52
C ILE A 344 -0.84 3.33 16.18
N VAL A 345 -1.24 2.39 15.33
CA VAL A 345 -0.66 2.15 14.00
C VAL A 345 -0.80 3.39 13.10
N THR A 346 -1.97 4.03 13.08
CA THR A 346 -2.28 5.18 12.21
C THR A 346 -1.26 6.33 12.27
N PRO A 347 -0.94 6.92 13.44
CA PRO A 347 0.04 7.99 13.53
C PRO A 347 1.49 7.55 13.31
N LEU A 348 1.81 6.25 13.32
CA LEU A 348 3.18 5.78 13.04
C LEU A 348 3.54 5.85 11.54
N TYR A 349 2.55 5.95 10.64
CA TYR A 349 2.79 6.13 9.19
C TYR A 349 3.53 7.43 8.83
N SER A 350 3.53 8.45 9.70
CA SER A 350 4.25 9.71 9.46
C SER A 350 4.70 10.36 10.78
N GLU A 351 5.96 10.81 10.82
CA GLU A 351 6.52 11.59 11.93
C GLU A 351 5.66 12.82 12.29
N SER A 352 5.01 13.44 11.28
CA SER A 352 4.10 14.58 11.49
C SER A 352 2.91 14.27 12.42
N ASN A 353 2.55 12.99 12.56
CA ASN A 353 1.37 12.54 13.30
C ASN A 353 1.72 12.09 14.73
N TRP A 354 3.00 12.00 15.08
CA TRP A 354 3.47 11.64 16.42
C TRP A 354 2.90 12.52 17.56
N PRO A 355 2.68 13.85 17.39
CA PRO A 355 2.01 14.64 18.42
C PRO A 355 0.56 14.18 18.70
N ALA A 356 -0.15 13.65 17.70
CA ALA A 356 -1.48 13.07 17.89
C ALA A 356 -1.41 11.73 18.64
N LEU A 357 -0.37 10.91 18.39
CA LEU A 357 -0.12 9.69 19.17
C LEU A 357 0.14 10.01 20.65
N THR A 358 0.95 11.04 20.94
CA THR A 358 1.17 11.52 22.31
C THR A 358 -0.15 11.89 22.98
N GLN A 359 -0.96 12.75 22.34
CA GLN A 359 -2.27 13.13 22.87
C GLN A 359 -3.18 11.92 23.13
N ALA A 360 -3.21 10.97 22.20
CA ALA A 360 -4.10 9.81 22.27
C ALA A 360 -3.69 8.81 23.37
N LEU A 361 -2.39 8.60 23.57
CA LEU A 361 -1.86 7.79 24.67
C LEU A 361 -2.05 8.49 26.03
N ASP A 362 -1.75 9.80 26.12
CA ASP A 362 -1.96 10.57 27.35
C ASP A 362 -3.43 10.54 27.80
N GLU A 363 -4.37 10.61 26.86
CA GLU A 363 -5.81 10.50 27.12
C GLU A 363 -6.18 9.12 27.70
N ALA A 364 -5.73 8.04 27.05
CA ALA A 364 -6.06 6.68 27.44
C ALA A 364 -5.40 6.26 28.77
N GLU A 365 -4.15 6.68 29.00
CA GLU A 365 -3.38 6.33 30.20
C GLU A 365 -3.80 7.15 31.43
N ASN A 366 -4.01 8.46 31.27
CA ASN A 366 -4.18 9.38 32.42
C ASN A 366 -5.62 9.87 32.62
N ASN A 367 -6.38 10.08 31.55
CA ASN A 367 -7.76 10.61 31.63
C ASN A 367 -8.83 9.50 31.63
N GLY A 368 -8.48 8.28 31.22
CA GLY A 368 -9.39 7.13 31.21
C GLY A 368 -10.49 7.21 30.15
N THR A 369 -10.22 7.90 29.05
CA THR A 369 -11.09 7.95 27.85
C THR A 369 -10.26 7.57 26.62
N GLY A 370 -10.91 6.90 25.66
CA GLY A 370 -10.28 6.39 24.44
C GLY A 370 -10.63 7.18 23.18
N THR A 371 -11.12 8.41 23.31
CA THR A 371 -11.76 9.17 22.21
C THR A 371 -10.79 9.46 21.07
N THR A 372 -9.58 9.95 21.35
CA THR A 372 -8.60 10.24 20.28
C THR A 372 -8.05 8.96 19.63
N LEU A 373 -7.78 7.90 20.41
CA LEU A 373 -7.37 6.60 19.84
C LEU A 373 -8.50 5.99 18.98
N LEU A 374 -9.76 6.14 19.37
CA LEU A 374 -10.90 5.65 18.58
C LEU A 374 -11.05 6.44 17.27
N ALA A 375 -10.83 7.76 17.27
CA ALA A 375 -10.85 8.56 16.05
C ALA A 375 -9.72 8.17 15.08
N LEU A 376 -8.51 7.87 15.61
CA LEU A 376 -7.40 7.34 14.81
C LEU A 376 -7.71 5.92 14.29
N ALA A 377 -8.36 5.08 15.08
CA ALA A 377 -8.82 3.75 14.66
C ALA A 377 -9.91 3.83 13.58
N ASP A 378 -10.88 4.73 13.71
CA ASP A 378 -11.91 4.95 12.68
C ASP A 378 -11.28 5.42 11.36
N SER A 379 -10.28 6.31 11.42
CA SER A 379 -9.49 6.73 10.26
C SER A 379 -8.72 5.59 9.60
N TYR A 380 -8.24 4.60 10.37
CA TYR A 380 -7.58 3.40 9.81
C TYR A 380 -8.57 2.46 9.12
N ASN A 381 -9.71 2.24 9.77
CA ASN A 381 -10.71 1.25 9.37
C ASN A 381 -11.73 1.80 8.36
N GLY A 382 -11.48 2.99 7.78
CA GLY A 382 -12.34 3.58 6.74
C GLY A 382 -13.72 4.02 7.23
N ARG A 383 -13.87 4.31 8.54
CA ARG A 383 -15.17 4.58 9.18
C ARG A 383 -15.45 6.08 9.28
N ASP A 384 -16.57 6.53 8.71
CA ASP A 384 -16.99 7.94 8.75
C ASP A 384 -17.74 8.32 10.06
N GLU A 385 -18.11 9.60 10.19
CA GLU A 385 -18.87 10.13 11.33
C GLU A 385 -20.30 9.56 11.45
N ASN A 386 -20.86 9.03 10.36
CA ASN A 386 -22.19 8.42 10.30
C ASN A 386 -22.13 6.90 10.60
N GLY A 387 -20.94 6.29 10.57
CA GLY A 387 -20.72 4.86 10.73
C GLY A 387 -20.76 4.05 9.44
N HIS A 388 -20.60 4.71 8.29
CA HIS A 388 -20.34 4.04 7.02
C HIS A 388 -18.87 3.64 6.94
N TYR A 389 -18.61 2.45 6.37
CA TYR A 389 -17.29 1.94 6.10
C TYR A 389 -17.00 2.00 4.60
N ASP A 390 -15.85 2.53 4.22
CA ASP A 390 -15.39 2.47 2.84
C ASP A 390 -15.05 1.01 2.41
N PRO A 391 -15.03 0.70 1.10
CA PRO A 391 -14.80 -0.66 0.61
C PRO A 391 -13.31 -1.07 0.61
N GLN A 392 -12.36 -0.22 1.03
CA GLN A 392 -10.93 -0.48 0.92
C GLN A 392 -10.54 -1.76 1.69
N ALA A 393 -10.96 -1.89 2.95
CA ALA A 393 -10.61 -3.06 3.76
C ALA A 393 -11.13 -4.39 3.14
N GLN A 394 -12.32 -4.38 2.55
CA GLN A 394 -12.91 -5.57 1.92
C GLN A 394 -12.15 -5.94 0.63
N SER A 395 -11.83 -4.92 -0.17
CA SER A 395 -11.04 -5.05 -1.39
C SER A 395 -9.60 -5.50 -1.11
N GLN A 396 -8.99 -4.97 -0.04
CA GLN A 396 -7.64 -5.30 0.44
C GLN A 396 -7.53 -6.79 0.72
N ARG A 397 -8.44 -7.34 1.55
CA ARG A 397 -8.45 -8.78 1.88
C ARG A 397 -8.66 -9.64 0.65
N ALA A 398 -9.57 -9.25 -0.24
CA ALA A 398 -9.86 -10.01 -1.44
C ALA A 398 -8.69 -10.07 -2.44
N ILE A 399 -7.96 -8.96 -2.61
CA ILE A 399 -6.76 -8.90 -3.45
C ILE A 399 -5.62 -9.70 -2.80
N SER A 400 -5.31 -9.44 -1.52
CA SER A 400 -4.21 -10.15 -0.83
C SER A 400 -4.41 -11.68 -0.73
N CYS A 401 -5.65 -12.16 -0.58
CA CYS A 401 -5.93 -13.60 -0.62
C CYS A 401 -5.99 -14.18 -2.05
N ALA A 402 -6.20 -13.36 -3.09
CA ALA A 402 -6.09 -13.77 -4.49
C ALA A 402 -4.64 -13.82 -4.98
N ASP A 403 -3.75 -12.97 -4.45
CA ASP A 403 -2.33 -13.01 -4.75
C ASP A 403 -1.64 -14.16 -4.01
N SER A 404 -1.81 -14.25 -2.69
CA SER A 404 -1.13 -15.28 -1.90
C SER A 404 -1.73 -16.68 -2.11
N SER A 405 -0.92 -17.64 -2.52
CA SER A 405 -1.27 -19.08 -2.55
C SER A 405 -1.34 -19.69 -1.15
N ARG A 406 -0.65 -19.09 -0.18
CA ARG A 406 -0.59 -19.58 1.21
C ARG A 406 -1.93 -19.46 1.93
N ARG A 407 -2.21 -20.45 2.76
CA ARG A 407 -3.41 -20.56 3.57
C ARG A 407 -3.03 -20.99 5.01
N PRO A 408 -2.31 -20.14 5.78
CA PRO A 408 -1.94 -20.49 7.15
C PRO A 408 -3.18 -20.79 7.99
N THR A 409 -3.11 -21.86 8.78
CA THR A 409 -4.15 -22.27 9.72
C THR A 409 -4.05 -21.50 11.05
N GLY A 410 -5.11 -21.56 11.86
CA GLY A 410 -5.07 -20.99 13.22
C GLY A 410 -3.95 -21.57 14.08
N ASP A 411 -3.71 -22.87 14.01
CA ASP A 411 -2.60 -23.54 14.72
C ASP A 411 -1.23 -23.02 14.28
N GLU A 412 -1.04 -22.75 12.97
CA GLU A 412 0.19 -22.16 12.44
C GLU A 412 0.36 -20.70 12.88
N ALA A 413 -0.70 -19.91 12.89
CA ALA A 413 -0.67 -18.54 13.42
C ALA A 413 -0.36 -18.50 14.93
N ALA A 414 -0.98 -19.37 15.72
CA ALA A 414 -0.69 -19.52 17.15
C ALA A 414 0.77 -19.94 17.39
N ALA A 415 1.34 -20.80 16.55
CA ALA A 415 2.74 -21.21 16.61
C ALA A 415 3.73 -20.06 16.31
N LEU A 416 3.32 -19.00 15.59
CA LEU A 416 4.13 -17.80 15.34
C LEU A 416 4.16 -16.84 16.55
N LEU A 417 3.20 -16.90 17.47
CA LEU A 417 3.08 -15.95 18.59
C LEU A 417 4.37 -15.76 19.43
N PRO A 418 5.18 -16.80 19.75
CA PRO A 418 6.43 -16.62 20.50
C PRO A 418 7.50 -15.83 19.73
N GLU A 419 7.55 -15.98 18.40
CA GLU A 419 8.44 -15.20 17.54
C GLU A 419 7.94 -13.76 17.44
N PHE A 420 6.67 -13.58 17.10
CA PHE A 420 6.07 -12.27 16.87
C PHE A 420 6.03 -11.40 18.13
N ARG A 421 5.72 -11.96 19.31
CA ARG A 421 5.81 -11.24 20.60
C ARG A 421 7.24 -10.77 20.93
N LYS A 422 8.26 -11.48 20.43
CA LYS A 422 9.67 -11.08 20.57
C LYS A 422 10.07 -9.99 19.57
N LEU A 423 9.51 -10.03 18.35
CA LEU A 423 9.72 -9.00 17.33
C LEU A 423 9.01 -7.68 17.67
N SER A 424 7.79 -7.77 18.20
CA SER A 424 7.02 -6.63 18.70
C SER A 424 6.10 -7.06 19.84
N PRO A 425 6.33 -6.57 21.07
CA PRO A 425 5.39 -6.77 22.18
C PRO A 425 4.02 -6.10 21.98
N VAL A 426 3.92 -5.13 21.06
CA VAL A 426 2.72 -4.31 20.82
C VAL A 426 1.92 -4.79 19.60
N PHE A 427 2.59 -5.06 18.47
CA PHE A 427 1.94 -5.42 17.20
C PHE A 427 2.06 -6.90 16.84
N GLY A 428 2.95 -7.64 17.52
CA GLY A 428 3.26 -9.03 17.23
C GLY A 428 2.06 -9.97 17.26
N PRO A 429 1.29 -10.03 18.37
CA PRO A 429 0.12 -10.92 18.45
C PRO A 429 -0.90 -10.69 17.33
N PHE A 430 -1.20 -9.44 17.02
CA PHE A 430 -2.14 -9.05 15.96
C PHE A 430 -1.65 -9.53 14.59
N LEU A 431 -0.39 -9.21 14.24
CA LEU A 431 0.18 -9.56 12.94
C LEU A 431 0.44 -11.07 12.79
N ALA A 432 0.63 -11.82 13.88
CA ALA A 432 0.68 -13.28 13.84
C ALA A 432 -0.69 -13.87 13.47
N TRP A 433 -1.75 -13.45 14.17
CA TRP A 433 -3.12 -13.92 13.90
C TRP A 433 -3.64 -13.51 12.52
N ASP A 434 -3.30 -12.31 12.04
CA ASP A 434 -3.70 -11.85 10.71
C ASP A 434 -3.20 -12.75 9.56
N THR A 435 -2.09 -13.50 9.76
CA THR A 435 -1.60 -14.47 8.75
C THR A 435 -2.60 -15.57 8.40
N ALA A 436 -3.45 -15.98 9.36
CA ALA A 436 -4.49 -16.98 9.16
C ALA A 436 -5.90 -16.35 9.07
N GLY A 437 -6.11 -15.22 9.75
CA GLY A 437 -7.44 -14.70 10.10
C GLY A 437 -8.44 -14.55 8.95
N TRP A 438 -7.98 -14.28 7.74
CA TRP A 438 -8.87 -14.04 6.59
C TRP A 438 -8.68 -15.07 5.48
N CYS A 439 -7.43 -15.33 5.07
CA CYS A 439 -7.19 -16.16 3.89
C CYS A 439 -7.35 -17.66 4.16
N ALA A 440 -7.25 -18.16 5.40
CA ALA A 440 -7.24 -19.60 5.71
C ALA A 440 -8.37 -20.40 5.02
N ASN A 441 -9.58 -19.85 5.01
CA ASN A 441 -10.77 -20.45 4.40
C ASN A 441 -11.31 -19.63 3.22
N TRP A 442 -10.43 -18.93 2.48
CA TRP A 442 -10.85 -18.11 1.35
C TRP A 442 -11.49 -18.97 0.24
N PRO A 443 -12.64 -18.56 -0.35
CA PRO A 443 -13.42 -19.39 -1.28
C PRO A 443 -12.71 -19.64 -2.63
N VAL A 444 -11.62 -18.92 -2.92
CA VAL A 444 -10.81 -19.09 -4.13
C VAL A 444 -9.34 -19.32 -3.78
N GLY A 445 -8.64 -20.11 -4.60
CA GLY A 445 -7.19 -20.25 -4.52
C GLY A 445 -6.47 -18.96 -4.96
N GLY A 446 -5.29 -18.72 -4.40
CA GLY A 446 -4.43 -17.60 -4.80
C GLY A 446 -3.34 -17.99 -5.82
N GLU A 447 -2.61 -16.99 -6.33
CA GLU A 447 -1.74 -17.11 -7.49
C GLU A 447 -0.31 -17.60 -7.15
N HIS A 448 0.34 -17.07 -6.11
CA HIS A 448 1.76 -17.31 -5.84
C HIS A 448 2.15 -17.26 -4.34
N ASP A 449 3.27 -17.88 -3.97
CA ASP A 449 3.85 -17.69 -2.62
C ASP A 449 4.47 -16.30 -2.45
N THR A 450 5.11 -15.78 -3.52
CA THR A 450 5.76 -14.46 -3.59
C THR A 450 5.59 -13.89 -5.01
N PRO A 451 5.43 -12.57 -5.19
CA PRO A 451 5.23 -11.96 -6.51
C PRO A 451 6.48 -12.04 -7.40
N GLU A 452 6.31 -12.22 -8.71
CA GLU A 452 7.43 -12.17 -9.67
C GLU A 452 7.75 -10.72 -10.07
N ALA A 453 8.92 -10.22 -9.64
CA ALA A 453 9.40 -8.88 -9.97
C ALA A 453 10.58 -8.86 -10.96
N SER A 454 11.15 -10.01 -11.36
CA SER A 454 12.35 -10.02 -12.20
C SER A 454 12.08 -9.47 -13.60
N ALA A 455 12.73 -8.36 -13.96
CA ALA A 455 12.40 -7.54 -15.14
C ALA A 455 13.59 -7.29 -16.10
N PRO A 456 14.40 -8.32 -16.46
CA PRO A 456 15.56 -8.12 -17.32
C PRO A 456 15.17 -7.53 -18.68
N GLY A 457 15.79 -6.40 -19.04
CA GLY A 457 15.51 -5.65 -20.27
C GLY A 457 14.51 -4.50 -20.11
N ALA A 458 13.95 -4.30 -18.92
CA ALA A 458 13.25 -3.06 -18.58
C ALA A 458 14.19 -1.84 -18.57
N ALA A 459 13.62 -0.64 -18.73
CA ALA A 459 14.33 0.61 -18.45
C ALA A 459 14.61 0.75 -16.94
N PRO A 460 15.61 1.54 -16.51
CA PRO A 460 15.91 1.70 -15.08
C PRO A 460 14.70 2.20 -14.28
N ILE A 461 14.39 1.51 -13.19
CA ILE A 461 13.28 1.75 -12.27
C ILE A 461 13.86 2.33 -10.98
N LEU A 462 13.33 3.48 -10.55
CA LEU A 462 13.77 4.13 -9.32
C LEU A 462 13.01 3.52 -8.13
N VAL A 463 13.76 2.87 -7.23
CA VAL A 463 13.25 2.16 -6.06
C VAL A 463 13.63 2.97 -4.83
N ILE A 464 12.64 3.53 -4.12
CA ILE A 464 12.84 4.45 -3.00
C ILE A 464 12.42 3.76 -1.70
N GLY A 465 13.30 3.78 -0.70
CA GLY A 465 13.02 3.18 0.60
C GLY A 465 13.41 4.10 1.76
N THR A 466 12.48 4.32 2.69
CA THR A 466 12.69 5.10 3.92
C THR A 466 13.21 4.20 5.05
N THR A 467 14.25 4.64 5.78
CA THR A 467 14.92 3.84 6.82
C THR A 467 14.03 3.45 8.00
N GLY A 468 13.13 4.35 8.39
CA GLY A 468 12.11 4.18 9.43
C GLY A 468 10.70 3.98 8.86
N ASP A 469 10.56 3.38 7.67
CA ASP A 469 9.25 3.00 7.14
C ASP A 469 8.63 1.87 8.01
N PRO A 470 7.45 2.08 8.60
CA PRO A 470 6.82 1.09 9.48
C PRO A 470 6.17 -0.08 8.73
N ALA A 471 5.58 0.17 7.56
CA ALA A 471 4.73 -0.79 6.87
C ALA A 471 5.49 -1.54 5.76
N THR A 472 6.45 -0.87 5.12
CA THR A 472 7.35 -1.46 4.11
C THR A 472 8.81 -1.18 4.47
N PRO A 473 9.39 -1.93 5.43
CA PRO A 473 10.74 -1.69 5.91
C PRO A 473 11.78 -1.62 4.78
N TYR A 474 12.72 -0.69 4.92
CA TYR A 474 13.80 -0.38 3.97
C TYR A 474 14.50 -1.60 3.34
N GLU A 475 14.62 -2.69 4.08
CA GLU A 475 15.18 -3.96 3.65
C GLU A 475 14.47 -4.53 2.40
N GLY A 476 13.15 -4.31 2.27
CA GLY A 476 12.35 -4.67 1.10
C GLY A 476 12.73 -3.89 -0.16
N ALA A 477 12.98 -2.58 -0.05
CA ALA A 477 13.46 -1.75 -1.16
C ALA A 477 14.78 -2.27 -1.76
N ARG A 478 15.71 -2.74 -0.90
CA ARG A 478 16.96 -3.35 -1.35
C ARG A 478 16.74 -4.68 -2.08
N ARG A 479 15.78 -5.49 -1.62
CA ARG A 479 15.43 -6.78 -2.25
C ARG A 479 14.71 -6.57 -3.58
N MET A 480 13.74 -5.66 -3.66
CA MET A 480 13.11 -5.23 -4.93
C MET A 480 14.13 -4.72 -5.95
N ALA A 481 15.04 -3.81 -5.56
CA ALA A 481 16.07 -3.30 -6.48
C ALA A 481 17.01 -4.41 -7.00
N THR A 482 17.23 -5.46 -6.20
CA THR A 482 18.01 -6.63 -6.61
C THR A 482 17.22 -7.54 -7.55
N GLU A 483 15.96 -7.84 -7.21
CA GLU A 483 15.09 -8.79 -7.91
C GLU A 483 14.72 -8.30 -9.31
N LEU A 484 14.38 -7.00 -9.45
CA LEU A 484 14.15 -6.34 -10.75
C LEU A 484 15.28 -6.57 -11.77
N GLY A 485 16.49 -6.79 -11.27
CA GLY A 485 17.64 -7.22 -12.06
C GLY A 485 18.72 -6.15 -12.22
N LYS A 486 19.93 -6.60 -12.52
CA LYS A 486 21.13 -5.77 -12.62
C LYS A 486 20.98 -4.68 -13.69
N GLY A 487 21.02 -3.41 -13.26
CA GLY A 487 20.87 -2.25 -14.14
C GLY A 487 19.42 -1.86 -14.43
N VAL A 488 18.46 -2.57 -13.85
CA VAL A 488 17.02 -2.23 -13.85
C VAL A 488 16.68 -1.54 -12.54
N GLY A 489 16.81 -2.23 -11.40
CA GLY A 489 16.58 -1.61 -10.10
C GLY A 489 17.65 -0.58 -9.75
N VAL A 490 17.24 0.62 -9.36
CA VAL A 490 18.11 1.71 -8.90
C VAL A 490 17.64 2.19 -7.55
N LEU A 491 18.41 1.90 -6.51
CA LEU A 491 18.04 2.22 -5.13
C LEU A 491 18.33 3.68 -4.78
N LEU A 492 17.33 4.35 -4.20
CA LEU A 492 17.44 5.64 -3.52
C LEU A 492 17.02 5.47 -2.06
N THR A 493 17.96 5.62 -1.14
CA THR A 493 17.69 5.60 0.30
C THR A 493 17.18 6.96 0.76
N ASN A 494 16.04 6.97 1.46
CA ASN A 494 15.60 8.12 2.24
C ASN A 494 15.94 7.89 3.72
N LYS A 495 16.84 8.69 4.31
CA LYS A 495 17.14 8.64 5.74
C LYS A 495 16.14 9.52 6.49
N GLY A 496 15.18 8.87 7.14
CA GLY A 496 14.11 9.47 7.91
C GLY A 496 13.08 8.42 8.29
N GLU A 497 11.91 8.90 8.70
CA GLU A 497 10.79 8.12 9.22
C GLU A 497 9.57 8.21 8.28
N GLY A 498 8.64 7.27 8.43
CA GLY A 498 7.34 7.30 7.74
C GLY A 498 7.27 6.50 6.44
N HIS A 499 6.03 6.33 5.97
CA HIS A 499 5.66 5.49 4.84
C HIS A 499 5.47 6.34 3.58
N GLY A 500 6.41 6.24 2.63
CA GLY A 500 6.50 7.12 1.46
C GLY A 500 7.40 8.33 1.70
N SER A 501 7.97 8.88 0.62
CA SER A 501 9.06 9.86 0.70
C SER A 501 9.01 10.99 -0.34
N TYR A 502 8.25 10.84 -1.43
CA TYR A 502 7.97 11.95 -2.33
C TYR A 502 7.15 13.06 -1.62
N GLY A 503 7.44 14.33 -1.91
CA GLY A 503 6.85 15.49 -1.23
C GLY A 503 7.47 15.78 0.16
N ASN A 504 7.86 14.73 0.90
CA ASN A 504 8.45 14.79 2.24
C ASN A 504 9.96 15.14 2.22
N GLY A 505 10.29 16.28 1.62
CA GLY A 505 11.64 16.82 1.57
C GLY A 505 12.17 17.11 0.16
N THR A 506 13.21 17.94 0.07
CA THR A 506 13.69 18.44 -1.23
C THR A 506 14.53 17.43 -2.01
N CYS A 507 15.32 16.58 -1.33
CA CYS A 507 16.28 15.69 -2.00
C CYS A 507 15.59 14.58 -2.81
N VAL A 508 14.65 13.85 -2.20
CA VAL A 508 13.91 12.77 -2.88
C VAL A 508 13.03 13.33 -3.99
N THR A 509 12.28 14.39 -3.69
CA THR A 509 11.42 15.09 -4.67
C THR A 509 12.23 15.57 -5.88
N THR A 510 13.36 16.24 -5.69
CA THR A 510 14.19 16.74 -6.80
C THR A 510 14.77 15.61 -7.66
N LYS A 511 15.20 14.51 -7.05
CA LYS A 511 15.71 13.33 -7.79
C LYS A 511 14.60 12.64 -8.58
N THR A 512 13.42 12.51 -7.98
CA THR A 512 12.23 11.91 -8.59
C THR A 512 11.71 12.76 -9.75
N ASP A 513 11.61 14.08 -9.57
CA ASP A 513 11.25 15.02 -10.63
C ASP A 513 12.29 15.01 -11.76
N SER A 514 13.58 14.98 -11.45
CA SER A 514 14.65 14.89 -12.46
C SER A 514 14.59 13.57 -13.25
N TYR A 515 14.25 12.47 -12.59
CA TYR A 515 14.02 11.19 -13.25
C TYR A 515 12.78 11.23 -14.14
N PHE A 516 11.63 11.69 -13.62
CA PHE A 516 10.39 11.75 -14.38
C PHE A 516 10.37 12.77 -15.51
N LEU A 517 10.97 13.95 -15.36
CA LEU A 517 10.92 15.03 -16.35
C LEU A 517 12.09 14.93 -17.33
N ASP A 518 13.32 14.84 -16.83
CA ASP A 518 14.53 14.85 -17.67
C ASP A 518 15.00 13.44 -18.06
N GLY A 519 14.60 12.39 -17.34
CA GLY A 519 15.14 11.04 -17.52
C GLY A 519 16.49 10.83 -16.81
N LYS A 520 16.84 11.71 -15.86
CA LYS A 520 18.08 11.63 -15.10
C LYS A 520 17.93 10.58 -13.99
N VAL A 521 18.39 9.37 -14.27
CA VAL A 521 18.47 8.29 -13.29
C VAL A 521 19.51 8.65 -12.20
N PRO A 522 19.17 8.62 -10.90
CA PRO A 522 20.15 8.77 -9.83
C PRO A 522 21.23 7.68 -9.88
N ALA A 523 22.39 7.92 -9.26
CA ALA A 523 23.35 6.84 -9.03
C ALA A 523 22.73 5.80 -8.09
N ASP A 524 22.85 4.51 -8.43
CA ASP A 524 22.39 3.42 -7.57
C ASP A 524 23.07 3.46 -6.19
N GLY A 525 22.30 3.19 -5.13
CA GLY A 525 22.72 3.38 -3.74
C GLY A 525 22.84 4.86 -3.30
N SER A 526 22.28 5.81 -4.08
CA SER A 526 22.17 7.21 -3.64
C SER A 526 21.45 7.31 -2.30
N THR A 527 21.88 8.21 -1.43
CA THR A 527 21.20 8.54 -0.18
C THR A 527 20.72 9.98 -0.19
N CYS A 528 19.50 10.20 0.28
CA CYS A 528 18.99 11.46 0.77
C CYS A 528 18.94 11.43 2.31
N SER A 529 19.19 12.57 2.94
CA SER A 529 18.76 12.88 4.30
C SER A 529 17.84 14.08 4.23
N SER A 530 17.01 14.25 5.25
CA SER A 530 16.20 15.45 5.51
C SER A 530 17.03 16.73 5.46
#